data_AF-A0A061RRL2-F1
#
_entry.id   AF-A0A061RRL2-F1
#
_cell.length_a   1.000
_cell.length_b   1.000
_cell.length_c   1.000
_cell.angle_alpha   90.00
_cell.angle_beta   90.00
_cell.angle_gamma   90.00
#
_symmetry.space_group_name_H-M   'P 1'
#
loop_
_entity.id
_entity.type
_entity.pdbx_description
1 polymer ?
#
loop_
_entity_poly.entity_id
_entity_poly.type
_entity_poly.pdbx_seq_one_letter_code
_entity_poly.pdbx_strand_id
1 'polypeptide(L)' 'CAVYYDDVYVDFDLTQGTLKEIGNARQWISNEFLHSGLRDDGVRIFEYLLNLVRGGLPLR' A
#
# COMPACT_ATOMS: atom_id res chain seq x y z
N CYS A 1 -0.67 -4.91 -0.38
CA CYS A 1 -1.08 -4.01 0.71
C CYS A 1 -0.65 -2.60 0.32
N ALA A 2 -1.56 -1.61 0.40
CA ALA A 2 -1.18 -0.21 0.30
C ALA A 2 -0.80 0.29 1.69
N VAL A 3 0.37 0.92 1.80
CA VAL A 3 0.91 1.46 3.04
C VAL A 3 1.21 2.94 2.79
N TYR A 4 0.60 3.81 3.57
CA TYR A 4 0.85 5.24 3.47
C TYR A 4 1.87 5.63 4.54
N TYR A 5 2.99 6.22 4.12
CA TYR A 5 4.12 6.49 5.02
C TYR A 5 3.76 7.52 6.10
N ASP A 6 3.05 8.57 5.71
CA ASP A 6 2.63 9.67 6.57
C ASP A 6 1.15 9.54 7.02
N ASP A 7 0.62 8.33 7.14
CA ASP A 7 -0.75 8.11 7.62
C ASP A 7 -0.89 8.61 9.08
N VAL A 8 -1.85 9.50 9.31
CA VAL A 8 -2.09 10.09 10.63
C VAL A 8 -2.81 9.14 11.59
N TYR A 9 -3.38 8.03 11.09
CA TYR A 9 -4.15 7.07 11.87
C TYR A 9 -3.46 5.70 11.98
N VAL A 10 -2.63 5.34 11.01
CA VAL A 10 -1.98 4.02 10.96
C VAL A 10 -0.46 4.18 11.00
N ASP A 11 0.13 3.79 12.12
CA ASP A 11 1.58 3.88 12.30
C ASP A 11 2.34 2.97 11.30
N PHE A 12 3.38 3.55 10.70
CA PHE A 12 4.17 2.87 9.69
C PHE A 12 4.95 1.69 10.25
N ASP A 13 5.60 1.84 11.40
CA ASP A 13 6.45 0.81 11.99
C ASP A 13 5.64 -0.38 12.51
N LEU A 14 4.47 -0.12 13.09
CA LEU A 14 3.51 -1.18 13.45
C LEU A 14 3.01 -1.95 12.22
N THR A 15 2.77 -1.24 11.12
CA THR A 15 2.39 -1.88 9.85
C THR A 15 3.52 -2.76 9.33
N GLN A 16 4.78 -2.30 9.36
CA GLN A 16 5.93 -3.11 8.98
C GLN A 16 6.11 -4.32 9.89
N GLY A 17 5.89 -4.18 11.19
CA GLY A 17 5.90 -5.29 12.14
C GLY A 17 4.87 -6.36 11.78
N THR A 18 3.64 -5.94 11.50
CA THR A 18 2.54 -6.84 11.10
C THR A 18 2.85 -7.56 9.78
N LEU A 19 3.38 -6.84 8.78
CA LEU A 19 3.69 -7.42 7.46
C LEU A 19 4.83 -8.44 7.51
N LYS A 20 5.75 -8.34 8.47
CA LYS A 20 6.79 -9.37 8.69
C LYS A 20 6.20 -10.70 9.17
N GLU A 21 5.13 -10.64 9.95
CA GLU A 21 4.44 -11.83 10.45
C GLU A 21 3.48 -12.45 9.41
N ILE A 22 3.04 -11.66 8.42
CA ILE A 22 2.18 -12.14 7.33
C ILE A 22 3.04 -12.64 6.16
N GLY A 23 3.20 -13.96 6.07
CA GLY A 23 3.90 -14.61 4.95
C GLY A 23 3.29 -14.27 3.58
N ASN A 24 4.16 -14.12 2.57
CA ASN A 24 3.81 -13.79 1.18
C ASN A 24 3.11 -12.43 0.96
N ALA A 25 3.11 -11.54 1.95
CA ALA A 25 2.60 -10.19 1.78
C ALA A 25 3.51 -9.38 0.82
N ARG A 26 2.89 -8.68 -0.14
CA ARG A 26 3.55 -7.66 -0.96
C ARG A 26 3.00 -6.29 -0.59
N GLN A 27 3.89 -5.32 -0.42
CA GLN A 27 3.51 -3.95 -0.06
C GLN A 27 3.88 -2.94 -1.14
N TRP A 28 3.06 -1.90 -1.21
CA TRP A 28 3.34 -0.66 -1.92
C TRP A 28 3.32 0.46 -0.89
N ILE A 29 4.45 1.16 -0.75
CA ILE A 29 4.59 2.27 0.18
C ILE A 29 4.50 3.57 -0.64
N SER A 30 3.66 4.50 -0.20
CA SER A 30 3.48 5.80 -0.87
C SER A 30 3.30 6.93 0.14
N ASN A 31 3.74 8.13 -0.23
CA ASN A 31 3.46 9.39 0.47
C ASN A 31 2.53 10.31 -0.36
N GLU A 32 1.96 9.82 -1.46
CA GLU A 32 1.03 10.57 -2.30
C GLU A 32 -0.37 10.68 -1.68
N PHE A 33 -0.69 9.80 -0.74
CA PHE A 33 -2.00 9.69 -0.11
C PHE A 33 -1.87 9.53 1.40
N LEU A 34 -2.94 9.89 2.10
CA LEU A 34 -3.14 9.58 3.52
C LEU A 34 -4.07 8.35 3.62
N HIS A 35 -4.60 8.11 4.82
CA HIS A 35 -5.54 7.02 5.12
C HIS A 35 -6.69 6.88 4.11
N SER A 36 -7.15 8.00 3.54
CA SER A 36 -8.23 8.07 2.58
C SER A 36 -7.86 7.67 1.15
N GLY A 37 -6.66 7.13 0.87
CA GLY A 37 -6.19 6.92 -0.50
C GLY A 37 -7.18 6.23 -1.45
N LEU A 38 -7.96 5.24 -0.99
CA LEU A 38 -8.99 4.60 -1.84
C LEU A 38 -10.16 5.52 -2.22
N ARG A 39 -10.47 6.51 -1.38
CA ARG A 39 -11.47 7.54 -1.67
C ARG A 39 -10.88 8.61 -2.60
N ASP A 40 -9.60 8.90 -2.43
CA ASP A 40 -8.91 9.97 -3.16
C ASP A 40 -8.58 9.53 -4.60
N ASP A 41 -8.04 8.31 -4.79
CA ASP A 41 -7.75 7.72 -6.11
C ASP A 41 -7.78 6.17 -6.08
N GLY A 42 -8.96 5.61 -5.79
CA GLY A 42 -9.12 4.17 -5.63
C GLY A 42 -8.83 3.35 -6.90
N VAL A 43 -9.05 3.91 -8.09
CA VAL A 43 -8.80 3.20 -9.36
C VAL A 43 -7.31 2.98 -9.55
N ARG A 44 -6.49 4.03 -9.44
CA ARG A 44 -5.03 3.92 -9.59
C ARG A 44 -4.42 2.99 -8.55
N ILE A 45 -4.86 3.10 -7.29
CA ILE A 45 -4.36 2.25 -6.20
C ILE A 45 -4.75 0.79 -6.45
N PHE A 46 -5.99 0.53 -6.85
CA PHE A 46 -6.44 -0.83 -7.12
C PHE A 46 -5.66 -1.47 -8.28
N GLU A 47 -5.49 -0.74 -9.39
CA GLU A 47 -4.72 -1.21 -10.54
C GLU A 47 -3.27 -1.52 -10.17
N TYR A 48 -2.63 -0.63 -9.39
CA TYR A 48 -1.29 -0.84 -8.88
C TYR A 48 -1.21 -2.14 -8.06
N LEU A 49 -2.10 -2.31 -7.09
CA LEU A 49 -2.11 -3.48 -6.20
C LEU A 49 -2.38 -4.78 -6.97
N LEU A 50 -3.27 -4.74 -7.96
CA LEU A 50 -3.57 -5.90 -8.81
C LEU A 50 -2.36 -6.29 -9.66
N ASN A 51 -1.67 -5.30 -10.25
CA ASN A 51 -0.45 -5.53 -11.01
C ASN A 51 0.69 -6.07 -10.12
N LEU A 52 0.83 -5.55 -8.90
CA LEU A 52 1.80 -6.00 -7.91
C LEU A 52 1.64 -7.49 -7.58
N VAL A 53 0.40 -7.99 -7.50
CA VAL A 53 0.14 -9.43 -7.25
C VAL A 53 0.42 -10.26 -8.52
N ARG A 54 0.08 -9.74 -9.70
CA ARG A 54 0.30 -10.40 -11.00
C ARG A 54 1.78 -10.46 -11.43
N GLY A 55 2.68 -9.80 -10.72
CA GLY A 55 4.11 -9.72 -11.09
C GLY A 55 4.38 -8.76 -12.24
N GLY A 56 3.43 -7.86 -12.54
CA GLY A 56 3.64 -6.77 -13.48
C GLY A 56 4.56 -5.69 -12.88
N LEU A 57 5.23 -4.93 -13.75
CA LEU A 57 5.94 -3.73 -13.31
C LEU A 57 4.91 -2.72 -12.76
N PRO A 58 5.14 -2.13 -11.58
CA PRO A 58 4.22 -1.14 -11.04
C PRO A 58 4.14 0.10 -11.95
N LEU A 59 2.94 0.64 -12.10
CA LEU A 59 2.70 1.87 -12.88
C LEU A 59 3.49 3.02 -12.24
N ARG A 60 4.31 3.72 -13.03
CA ARG A 60 5.14 4.85 -12.59
C ARG A 60 4.33 6.13 -12.52
#